data_AF-A0A523RET7-F1
#
_entry.id   AF-A0A523RET7-F1
#
_cell.length_a   1.000
_cell.length_b   1.000
_cell.length_c   1.000
_cell.angle_alpha   90.00
_cell.angle_beta   90.00
_cell.angle_gamma   90.00
#
_symmetry.space_group_name_H-M   'P 1'
#
loop_
_entity.id
_entity.type
_entity.pdbx_description
1 polymer ?
#
loop_
_entity_poly.entity_id
_entity_poly.type
_entity_poly.pdbx_seq_one_letter_code
_entity_poly.pdbx_strand_id
1 'polypeptide(L)'
;MNDHPTPESIYSKYVDKKIGTKHALKLFESIINKSDEEKIRVTTLDYIGKLTVDDELAFNIIENCLISDESPIVKLGAAKTLIHYFAERVVKPLLWAIDNENSIYFLKNLIDLLETQEYPQFEQIRKRIYKKITSKYNLNPVDSKFILDIEYLDFMKFQADFNNFLEKFELSDADKQILLKENTEIGNKGLGRVKKVERGFILSLILSDLNEIPSSICNLRNLQELEISNCKIERYPEKCPNLLSLKLVKFKNNTIDKFMYSQKKSKENS
;
A
#
# COMPACT_ATOMS: atom_id res chain seq x y z
N MET A 1 -0.90 15.06 -37.20
CA MET A 1 -0.74 14.81 -35.75
C MET A 1 -2.10 14.42 -35.23
N ASN A 2 -2.33 13.12 -34.98
CA ASN A 2 -3.55 12.69 -34.31
C ASN A 2 -3.38 13.04 -32.83
N ASP A 3 -3.77 14.26 -32.44
CA ASP A 3 -3.85 14.67 -31.05
C ASP A 3 -4.93 13.84 -30.36
N HIS A 4 -4.54 12.68 -29.84
CA HIS A 4 -5.37 11.97 -28.89
C HIS A 4 -5.57 12.89 -27.67
N PRO A 5 -6.82 13.20 -27.29
CA PRO A 5 -7.08 14.15 -26.22
C PRO A 5 -6.53 13.57 -24.91
N THR A 6 -5.72 14.35 -24.18
CA THR A 6 -5.25 13.98 -22.85
C THR A 6 -6.34 14.20 -21.80
N PRO A 7 -6.26 13.58 -20.61
CA PRO A 7 -7.23 13.82 -19.55
C PRO A 7 -7.38 15.31 -19.18
N GLU A 8 -6.26 16.02 -19.12
CA GLU A 8 -6.19 17.47 -18.86
C GLU A 8 -6.90 18.27 -19.96
N SER A 9 -6.68 17.90 -21.22
CA SER A 9 -7.30 18.57 -22.38
C SER A 9 -8.82 18.40 -22.38
N ILE A 10 -9.32 17.20 -22.05
CA ILE A 10 -10.76 16.95 -21.92
C ILE A 10 -11.33 17.77 -20.76
N TYR A 11 -10.67 17.74 -19.61
CA TYR A 11 -11.14 18.47 -18.43
C TYR A 11 -11.16 19.99 -18.68
N SER A 12 -10.13 20.53 -19.33
CA SER A 12 -10.09 21.95 -19.74
C SER A 12 -11.25 22.28 -20.68
N LYS A 13 -11.55 21.45 -21.69
CA LYS A 13 -12.70 21.66 -22.58
C LYS A 13 -14.04 21.62 -21.83
N TYR A 14 -14.16 20.77 -20.81
CA TYR A 14 -15.35 20.72 -19.96
C TYR A 14 -15.51 22.00 -19.13
N VAL A 15 -14.43 22.45 -18.46
CA VAL A 15 -14.42 23.69 -17.68
C VAL A 15 -14.76 24.90 -18.56
N ASP A 16 -14.24 24.93 -19.79
CA ASP A 16 -14.56 25.95 -20.81
C ASP A 16 -15.98 25.84 -21.37
N LYS A 17 -16.80 24.88 -20.90
CA LYS A 17 -18.15 24.57 -21.39
C LYS A 17 -18.22 24.23 -22.89
N LYS A 18 -17.10 23.81 -23.49
CA LYS A 18 -17.02 23.37 -24.90
C LYS A 18 -17.61 21.98 -25.10
N ILE A 19 -17.66 21.17 -24.04
CA ILE A 19 -18.26 19.83 -24.03
C ILE A 19 -19.09 19.65 -22.75
N GLY A 20 -20.16 18.85 -22.83
CA GLY A 20 -20.98 18.50 -21.67
C GLY A 20 -20.42 17.30 -20.88
N THR A 21 -20.90 17.11 -19.64
CA THR A 21 -20.46 16.05 -18.71
C THR A 21 -20.47 14.67 -19.34
N LYS A 22 -21.59 14.25 -19.95
CA LYS A 22 -21.73 12.93 -20.58
C LYS A 22 -20.74 12.71 -21.74
N HIS A 23 -20.38 13.77 -22.47
CA HIS A 23 -19.39 13.67 -23.53
C HIS A 23 -17.97 13.55 -22.96
N ALA A 24 -17.65 14.33 -21.92
CA ALA A 24 -16.37 14.22 -21.22
C ALA A 24 -16.16 12.83 -20.61
N LEU A 25 -17.18 12.27 -19.94
CA LEU A 25 -17.11 10.92 -19.36
C LEU A 25 -16.83 9.84 -20.40
N LYS A 26 -17.46 9.89 -21.58
CA LYS A 26 -17.19 8.95 -22.68
C LYS A 26 -15.77 9.08 -23.23
N LEU A 27 -15.24 10.30 -23.29
CA LEU A 27 -13.86 10.52 -23.73
C LEU A 27 -12.87 9.96 -22.70
N PHE A 28 -13.13 10.16 -21.41
CA PHE A 28 -12.33 9.58 -20.33
C PHE A 28 -12.38 8.05 -20.31
N GLU A 29 -13.57 7.46 -20.44
CA GLU A 29 -13.72 6.01 -20.59
C GLU A 29 -12.91 5.47 -21.79
N SER A 30 -12.92 6.19 -22.92
CA SER A 30 -12.09 5.81 -24.07
C SER A 30 -10.59 5.93 -23.80
N ILE A 31 -10.13 6.83 -22.93
CA ILE A 31 -8.71 6.91 -22.55
C ILE A 31 -8.34 5.70 -21.70
N ILE A 32 -9.15 5.40 -20.66
CA ILE A 32 -8.94 4.27 -19.76
C ILE A 32 -8.82 2.96 -20.56
N ASN A 33 -9.76 2.72 -21.47
CA ASN A 33 -9.82 1.47 -22.23
C ASN A 33 -8.71 1.31 -23.30
N LYS A 34 -7.99 2.37 -23.65
CA LYS A 34 -6.97 2.36 -24.71
C LYS A 34 -5.54 2.55 -24.21
N SER A 35 -5.38 2.96 -22.95
CA SER A 35 -4.08 3.32 -22.41
C SER A 35 -3.48 2.18 -21.61
N ASP A 36 -2.31 1.72 -22.03
CA ASP A 36 -1.51 0.75 -21.27
C ASP A 36 -0.80 1.42 -20.07
N GLU A 37 -0.72 2.75 -20.04
CA GLU A 37 -0.07 3.52 -18.98
C GLU A 37 -0.97 3.70 -17.75
N GLU A 38 -0.63 3.02 -16.65
CA GLU A 38 -1.35 3.08 -15.38
C GLU A 38 -1.52 4.53 -14.87
N LYS A 39 -0.49 5.38 -15.03
CA LYS A 39 -0.52 6.79 -14.60
C LYS A 39 -1.59 7.59 -15.33
N ILE A 40 -1.77 7.35 -16.63
CA ILE A 40 -2.80 8.01 -17.43
C ILE A 40 -4.17 7.54 -16.95
N ARG A 41 -4.35 6.23 -16.73
CA ARG A 41 -5.63 5.68 -16.23
C ARG A 41 -5.99 6.26 -14.85
N VAL A 42 -5.06 6.28 -13.90
CA VAL A 42 -5.26 6.89 -12.56
C VAL A 42 -5.62 8.37 -12.66
N THR A 43 -4.85 9.15 -13.44
CA THR A 43 -5.10 10.59 -13.61
C THR A 43 -6.49 10.84 -14.22
N THR A 44 -6.93 9.97 -15.13
CA THR A 44 -8.27 10.02 -15.72
C THR A 44 -9.36 9.79 -14.67
N LEU A 45 -9.19 8.83 -13.76
CA LEU A 45 -10.13 8.58 -12.66
C LEU A 45 -10.28 9.81 -11.75
N ASP A 46 -9.17 10.48 -11.42
CA ASP A 46 -9.21 11.71 -10.63
C ASP A 46 -10.03 12.83 -11.32
N TYR A 47 -9.93 12.94 -12.65
CA TYR A 47 -10.74 13.89 -13.41
C TYR A 47 -12.22 13.49 -13.48
N ILE A 48 -12.53 12.20 -13.64
CA ILE A 48 -13.91 11.70 -13.62
C ILE A 48 -14.58 12.09 -12.29
N GLY A 49 -13.93 11.85 -11.15
CA GLY A 49 -14.47 12.22 -9.84
C GLY A 49 -14.74 13.72 -9.69
N LYS A 50 -13.91 14.58 -10.28
CA LYS A 50 -14.08 16.05 -10.24
C LYS A 50 -15.24 16.57 -11.10
N LEU A 51 -15.64 15.85 -12.15
CA LEU A 51 -16.67 16.32 -13.07
C LEU A 51 -18.04 16.44 -12.40
N THR A 52 -18.38 15.47 -11.56
CA THR A 52 -19.71 15.31 -11.00
C THR A 52 -19.70 14.40 -9.78
N VAL A 53 -20.42 14.82 -8.74
CA VAL A 53 -20.73 13.98 -7.57
C VAL A 53 -21.95 13.13 -7.89
N ASP A 54 -21.86 11.84 -7.59
CA ASP A 54 -22.94 10.83 -7.68
C ASP A 54 -23.59 10.61 -9.07
N ASP A 55 -22.90 10.94 -10.17
CA ASP A 55 -23.34 10.53 -11.51
C ASP A 55 -23.15 9.01 -11.72
N GLU A 56 -24.19 8.37 -12.27
CA GLU A 56 -24.23 6.92 -12.47
C GLU A 56 -23.17 6.44 -13.47
N LEU A 57 -22.93 7.18 -14.56
CA LEU A 57 -21.94 6.81 -15.56
C LEU A 57 -20.53 6.95 -14.99
N ALA A 58 -20.25 8.05 -14.28
CA ALA A 58 -18.99 8.26 -13.59
C ALA A 58 -18.70 7.13 -12.58
N PHE A 59 -19.69 6.78 -11.75
CA PHE A 59 -19.56 5.67 -10.81
C PHE A 59 -19.22 4.35 -11.52
N ASN A 60 -19.96 4.00 -12.58
CA ASN A 60 -19.77 2.73 -13.29
C ASN A 60 -18.39 2.63 -13.94
N ILE A 61 -17.87 3.73 -14.52
CA ILE A 61 -16.51 3.75 -15.11
C ILE A 61 -15.46 3.48 -14.02
N ILE A 62 -15.57 4.15 -12.86
CA ILE A 62 -14.61 3.99 -11.78
C ILE A 62 -14.74 2.61 -11.13
N GLU A 63 -15.97 2.12 -10.91
CA GLU A 63 -16.24 0.77 -10.40
C GLU A 63 -15.62 -0.31 -11.29
N ASN A 64 -15.77 -0.19 -12.61
CA ASN A 64 -15.14 -1.12 -13.55
C ASN A 64 -13.61 -1.13 -13.37
N CYS A 65 -12.97 0.02 -13.22
CA CYS A 65 -11.53 0.08 -12.97
C CYS A 65 -11.14 -0.58 -11.63
N LEU A 66 -11.94 -0.41 -10.59
CA LEU A 66 -11.72 -1.05 -9.29
C LEU A 66 -11.81 -2.59 -9.39
N ILE A 67 -12.75 -3.10 -10.18
CA ILE A 67 -13.11 -4.53 -10.22
C ILE A 67 -12.27 -5.29 -11.26
N SER A 68 -11.97 -4.69 -12.42
CA SER A 68 -11.41 -5.41 -13.57
C SER A 68 -10.07 -4.92 -14.11
N ASP A 69 -9.55 -3.75 -13.68
CA ASP A 69 -8.22 -3.33 -14.16
C ASP A 69 -7.15 -4.35 -13.71
N GLU A 70 -6.11 -4.55 -14.48
CA GLU A 70 -5.03 -5.47 -14.12
C GLU A 70 -4.05 -4.86 -13.10
N SER A 71 -3.96 -3.53 -13.06
CA SER A 71 -3.02 -2.80 -12.23
C SER A 71 -3.57 -2.57 -10.82
N PRO A 72 -2.87 -3.04 -9.78
CA PRO A 72 -3.22 -2.71 -8.40
C PRO A 72 -3.17 -1.20 -8.10
N ILE A 73 -2.35 -0.45 -8.85
CA ILE A 73 -2.23 1.00 -8.73
C ILE A 73 -3.51 1.68 -9.26
N VAL A 74 -4.01 1.23 -10.41
CA VAL A 74 -5.27 1.75 -10.98
C VAL A 74 -6.47 1.37 -10.11
N LYS A 75 -6.54 0.13 -9.61
CA LYS A 75 -7.57 -0.28 -8.65
C LYS A 75 -7.57 0.59 -7.39
N LEU A 76 -6.38 0.90 -6.84
CA LEU A 76 -6.27 1.79 -5.68
C LEU A 76 -6.70 3.22 -6.03
N GLY A 77 -6.36 3.71 -7.21
CA GLY A 77 -6.85 4.99 -7.73
C GLY A 77 -8.38 5.02 -7.75
N ALA A 78 -9.00 4.00 -8.35
CA ALA A 78 -10.45 3.86 -8.40
C ALA A 78 -11.08 3.79 -7.00
N ALA A 79 -10.50 3.02 -6.08
CA ALA A 79 -10.91 2.96 -4.68
C ALA A 79 -10.89 4.35 -4.02
N LYS A 80 -9.79 5.10 -4.17
CA LYS A 80 -9.65 6.47 -3.62
C LYS A 80 -10.70 7.41 -4.20
N THR A 81 -10.89 7.40 -5.52
CA THR A 81 -11.90 8.23 -6.18
C THR A 81 -13.30 7.88 -5.70
N LEU A 82 -13.66 6.61 -5.59
CA LEU A 82 -14.98 6.21 -5.09
C LEU A 82 -15.19 6.54 -3.61
N ILE A 83 -14.17 6.35 -2.75
CA ILE A 83 -14.24 6.73 -1.34
C ILE A 83 -14.48 8.23 -1.20
N HIS A 84 -13.83 9.05 -2.03
CA HIS A 84 -13.92 10.50 -1.94
C HIS A 84 -15.22 11.07 -2.52
N TYR A 85 -15.62 10.62 -3.71
CA TYR A 85 -16.74 11.21 -4.45
C TYR A 85 -18.05 10.40 -4.39
N PHE A 86 -18.00 9.12 -3.98
CA PHE A 86 -19.13 8.17 -4.04
C PHE A 86 -19.24 7.29 -2.78
N ALA A 87 -18.96 7.87 -1.61
CA ALA A 87 -18.84 7.15 -0.33
C ALA A 87 -20.07 6.31 0.07
N GLU A 88 -21.27 6.70 -0.35
CA GLU A 88 -22.51 5.98 -0.02
C GLU A 88 -22.68 4.68 -0.82
N ARG A 89 -22.07 4.60 -2.01
CA ARG A 89 -22.24 3.48 -2.96
C ARG A 89 -21.03 2.54 -3.00
N VAL A 90 -19.87 2.99 -2.53
CA VAL A 90 -18.58 2.30 -2.70
C VAL A 90 -18.43 0.98 -1.91
N VAL A 91 -19.23 0.76 -0.87
CA VAL A 91 -19.03 -0.37 0.06
C VAL A 91 -19.04 -1.73 -0.64
N LYS A 92 -20.04 -2.01 -1.47
CA LYS A 92 -20.14 -3.29 -2.21
C LYS A 92 -18.97 -3.50 -3.19
N PRO A 93 -18.66 -2.54 -4.09
CA PRO A 93 -17.49 -2.64 -4.97
C PRO A 93 -16.19 -2.92 -4.22
N LEU A 94 -15.92 -2.20 -3.13
CA LEU A 94 -14.70 -2.40 -2.35
C LEU A 94 -14.63 -3.76 -1.68
N LEU A 95 -15.74 -4.26 -1.13
CA LEU A 95 -15.77 -5.60 -0.56
C LEU A 95 -15.45 -6.66 -1.62
N TRP A 96 -16.03 -6.54 -2.82
CA TRP A 96 -15.71 -7.43 -3.93
C TRP A 96 -14.24 -7.34 -4.31
N ALA A 97 -13.70 -6.13 -4.45
CA ALA A 97 -12.30 -5.92 -4.80
C ALA A 97 -11.36 -6.54 -3.75
N ILE A 98 -11.62 -6.34 -2.46
CA ILE A 98 -10.83 -6.94 -1.37
C ILE A 98 -10.88 -8.47 -1.42
N ASP A 99 -12.02 -9.06 -1.74
CA ASP A 99 -12.15 -10.52 -1.81
C ASP A 99 -11.33 -11.09 -2.98
N ASN A 100 -11.18 -10.35 -4.09
CA ASN A 100 -10.53 -10.82 -5.33
C ASN A 100 -9.12 -10.26 -5.58
N GLU A 101 -8.66 -9.27 -4.80
CA GLU A 101 -7.34 -8.63 -4.95
C GLU A 101 -6.37 -9.08 -3.86
N ASN A 102 -5.24 -9.67 -4.25
CA ASN A 102 -4.20 -10.14 -3.33
C ASN A 102 -2.95 -9.25 -3.30
N SER A 103 -2.92 -8.15 -4.05
CA SER A 103 -1.78 -7.26 -4.11
C SER A 103 -1.44 -6.65 -2.75
N ILE A 104 -0.18 -6.78 -2.34
CA ILE A 104 0.40 -6.11 -1.17
C ILE A 104 0.16 -4.61 -1.29
N TYR A 105 0.47 -4.02 -2.45
CA TYR A 105 0.31 -2.59 -2.70
C TYR A 105 -1.13 -2.14 -2.48
N PHE A 106 -2.11 -2.82 -3.09
CA PHE A 106 -3.51 -2.46 -2.97
C PHE A 106 -4.01 -2.58 -1.52
N LEU A 107 -3.82 -3.75 -0.89
CA LEU A 107 -4.35 -4.02 0.45
C LEU A 107 -3.73 -3.10 1.50
N LYS A 108 -2.41 -2.90 1.46
CA LYS A 108 -1.67 -2.04 2.39
C LYS A 108 -2.10 -0.57 2.26
N ASN A 109 -2.10 -0.03 1.05
CA ASN A 109 -2.47 1.37 0.86
C ASN A 109 -3.96 1.62 1.15
N LEU A 110 -4.83 0.65 0.87
CA LEU A 110 -6.25 0.76 1.20
C LEU A 110 -6.49 0.74 2.71
N ILE A 111 -5.86 -0.16 3.46
CA ILE A 111 -6.06 -0.18 4.93
C ILE A 111 -5.54 1.09 5.58
N ASP A 112 -4.36 1.59 5.18
CA ASP A 112 -3.83 2.84 5.71
C ASP A 112 -4.76 4.02 5.41
N LEU A 113 -5.28 4.11 4.18
CA LEU A 113 -6.27 5.14 3.82
C LEU A 113 -7.50 5.08 4.74
N LEU A 114 -8.05 3.89 4.96
CA LEU A 114 -9.25 3.68 5.77
C LEU A 114 -9.01 3.90 7.28
N GLU A 115 -7.77 3.81 7.74
CA GLU A 115 -7.39 4.12 9.12
C GLU A 115 -7.22 5.62 9.35
N THR A 116 -6.92 6.40 8.31
CA THR A 116 -6.93 7.88 8.41
C THR A 116 -8.34 8.48 8.46
N GLN A 117 -9.38 7.69 8.18
CA GLN A 117 -10.76 8.15 8.06
C GLN A 117 -11.69 7.46 9.08
N GLU A 118 -12.20 8.20 10.06
CA GLU A 118 -13.14 7.71 11.08
C GLU A 118 -14.59 7.63 10.58
N TYR A 119 -14.80 7.09 9.38
CA TYR A 119 -16.15 6.90 8.84
C TYR A 119 -16.72 5.53 9.25
N PRO A 120 -17.87 5.48 9.97
CA PRO A 120 -18.47 4.21 10.40
C PRO A 120 -18.85 3.28 9.25
N GLN A 121 -19.22 3.83 8.09
CA GLN A 121 -19.60 3.02 6.92
C GLN A 121 -18.44 2.16 6.37
N PHE A 122 -17.20 2.52 6.66
CA PHE A 122 -16.03 1.75 6.22
C PHE A 122 -15.56 0.70 7.24
N GLU A 123 -16.25 0.57 8.37
CA GLU A 123 -15.91 -0.42 9.40
C GLU A 123 -15.99 -1.85 8.87
N GLN A 124 -17.01 -2.14 8.04
CA GLN A 124 -17.13 -3.45 7.40
C GLN A 124 -15.96 -3.73 6.44
N ILE A 125 -15.48 -2.70 5.74
CA ILE A 125 -14.37 -2.79 4.79
C ILE A 125 -13.07 -3.07 5.55
N ARG A 126 -12.78 -2.29 6.60
CA ARG A 126 -11.62 -2.54 7.50
C ARG A 126 -11.65 -3.96 8.05
N LYS A 127 -12.79 -4.40 8.60
CA LYS A 127 -12.97 -5.77 9.10
C LYS A 127 -12.71 -6.83 8.02
N ARG A 128 -13.09 -6.57 6.77
CA ARG A 128 -12.84 -7.51 5.68
C ARG A 128 -11.36 -7.65 5.36
N ILE A 129 -10.64 -6.53 5.26
CA ILE A 129 -9.18 -6.54 5.04
C ILE A 129 -8.49 -7.26 6.21
N TYR A 130 -8.83 -6.91 7.46
CA TYR A 130 -8.27 -7.56 8.63
C TYR A 130 -8.55 -9.07 8.65
N LYS A 131 -9.77 -9.50 8.32
CA LYS A 131 -10.10 -10.93 8.19
C LYS A 131 -9.20 -11.62 7.15
N LYS A 132 -8.96 -10.98 6.00
CA LYS A 132 -8.13 -11.52 4.94
C LYS A 132 -6.68 -11.73 5.40
N ILE A 133 -6.05 -10.70 5.97
CA ILE A 133 -4.65 -10.79 6.41
C ILE A 133 -4.46 -11.67 7.65
N THR A 134 -5.41 -11.67 8.59
CA THR A 134 -5.34 -12.56 9.78
C THR A 134 -5.47 -14.02 9.40
N SER A 135 -6.37 -14.34 8.45
CA SER A 135 -6.49 -15.70 7.92
C SER A 135 -5.24 -16.12 7.15
N LYS A 136 -4.63 -15.19 6.39
CA LYS A 136 -3.39 -15.45 5.63
C LYS A 136 -2.20 -15.76 6.54
N TYR A 137 -1.98 -14.94 7.56
CA TYR A 137 -0.78 -15.03 8.41
C TYR A 137 -0.98 -15.87 9.67
N ASN A 138 -2.21 -16.25 10.00
CA ASN A 138 -2.57 -16.92 11.26
C ASN A 138 -2.10 -16.13 12.51
N LEU A 139 -2.32 -14.82 12.47
CA LEU A 139 -1.97 -13.87 13.53
C LEU A 139 -3.19 -13.04 13.91
N ASN A 140 -3.13 -12.36 15.05
CA ASN A 140 -4.13 -11.37 15.43
C ASN A 140 -4.08 -10.15 14.46
N PRO A 141 -5.12 -9.29 14.44
CA PRO A 141 -5.21 -8.16 13.50
C PRO A 141 -4.00 -7.22 13.50
N VAL A 142 -3.51 -6.87 14.68
CA VAL A 142 -2.41 -5.90 14.85
C VAL A 142 -1.12 -6.47 14.27
N ASP A 143 -0.80 -7.70 14.65
CA ASP A 143 0.43 -8.38 14.21
C ASP A 143 0.36 -8.74 12.72
N SER A 144 -0.82 -9.08 12.21
CA SER A 144 -1.04 -9.30 10.77
C SER A 144 -0.79 -8.04 9.96
N LYS A 145 -1.24 -6.88 10.45
CA LYS A 145 -0.97 -5.59 9.80
C LYS A 145 0.52 -5.29 9.81
N PHE A 146 1.21 -5.56 10.92
CA PHE A 146 2.66 -5.39 10.98
C PHE A 146 3.40 -6.26 9.94
N ILE A 147 2.99 -7.51 9.75
CA ILE A 147 3.54 -8.37 8.70
C ILE A 147 3.26 -7.80 7.30
N LEU A 148 2.03 -7.33 7.05
CA LEU A 148 1.71 -6.65 5.79
C LEU A 148 2.58 -5.40 5.55
N ASP A 149 2.84 -4.62 6.60
CA ASP A 149 3.70 -3.43 6.52
C ASP A 149 5.14 -3.81 6.15
N ILE A 150 5.68 -4.90 6.71
CA ILE A 150 6.99 -5.44 6.33
C ILE A 150 7.00 -5.90 4.87
N GLU A 151 6.00 -6.69 4.45
CA GLU A 151 5.92 -7.18 3.07
C GLU A 151 5.81 -6.03 2.07
N TYR A 152 5.14 -4.94 2.45
CA TYR A 152 5.09 -3.74 1.64
C TYR A 152 6.45 -3.06 1.50
N LEU A 153 7.24 -2.96 2.58
CA LEU A 153 8.61 -2.41 2.48
C LEU A 153 9.50 -3.27 1.59
N ASP A 154 9.40 -4.60 1.70
CA ASP A 154 10.11 -5.52 0.81
C ASP A 154 9.66 -5.33 -0.64
N PHE A 155 8.36 -5.17 -0.88
CA PHE A 155 7.79 -4.89 -2.20
C PHE A 155 8.33 -3.57 -2.79
N MET A 156 8.35 -2.49 -2.00
CA MET A 156 8.85 -1.19 -2.48
C MET A 156 10.34 -1.23 -2.79
N LYS A 157 11.13 -1.94 -1.96
CA LYS A 157 12.56 -2.17 -2.23
C LYS A 157 12.76 -2.96 -3.52
N PHE A 158 12.01 -4.06 -3.68
CA PHE A 158 12.03 -4.86 -4.91
C PHE A 158 11.68 -4.00 -6.13
N GLN A 159 10.64 -3.17 -6.06
CA GLN A 159 10.23 -2.33 -7.18
C GLN A 159 11.33 -1.33 -7.59
N ALA A 160 12.01 -0.72 -6.62
CA ALA A 160 13.13 0.19 -6.89
C ALA A 160 14.30 -0.55 -7.58
N ASP A 161 14.68 -1.72 -7.05
CA ASP A 161 15.75 -2.54 -7.61
C ASP A 161 15.36 -3.13 -8.98
N PHE A 162 14.10 -3.49 -9.16
CA PHE A 162 13.54 -4.04 -10.39
C PHE A 162 13.51 -3.00 -11.51
N ASN A 163 13.14 -1.75 -11.21
CA ASN A 163 13.22 -0.68 -12.21
C ASN A 163 14.66 -0.47 -12.70
N ASN A 164 15.64 -0.46 -11.80
CA ASN A 164 17.06 -0.41 -12.17
C ASN A 164 17.50 -1.62 -13.00
N PHE A 165 16.94 -2.80 -12.70
CA PHE A 165 17.18 -4.01 -13.46
C PHE A 165 16.58 -3.93 -14.88
N LEU A 166 15.33 -3.46 -15.02
CA LEU A 166 14.67 -3.29 -16.31
C LEU A 166 15.40 -2.29 -17.21
N GLU A 167 15.95 -1.20 -16.65
CA GLU A 167 16.77 -0.25 -17.40
C GLU A 167 18.06 -0.89 -17.95
N LYS A 168 18.57 -1.91 -17.26
CA LYS A 168 19.82 -2.58 -17.60
C LYS A 168 19.63 -3.77 -18.55
N PHE A 169 18.46 -4.40 -18.55
CA PHE A 169 18.19 -5.63 -19.28
C PHE A 169 16.97 -5.48 -20.18
N GLU A 170 17.14 -5.75 -21.48
CA GLU A 170 16.07 -5.73 -22.47
C GLU A 170 15.15 -6.96 -22.34
N LEU A 171 14.27 -6.95 -21.33
CA LEU A 171 13.25 -7.97 -21.15
C LEU A 171 12.05 -7.77 -22.08
N SER A 172 11.43 -8.88 -22.50
CA SER A 172 10.12 -8.85 -23.15
C SER A 172 9.04 -8.38 -22.16
N ASP A 173 7.97 -7.76 -22.66
CA ASP A 173 6.88 -7.28 -21.80
C ASP A 173 6.16 -8.43 -21.07
N ALA A 174 6.13 -9.62 -21.66
CA ALA A 174 5.60 -10.82 -21.02
C ALA A 174 6.43 -11.22 -19.78
N ASP A 175 7.76 -11.20 -19.90
CA ASP A 175 8.66 -11.54 -18.77
C ASP A 175 8.54 -10.50 -17.65
N LYS A 176 8.40 -9.22 -18.00
CA LYS A 176 8.16 -8.14 -17.03
C LYS A 176 6.86 -8.40 -16.24
N GLN A 177 5.78 -8.74 -16.94
CA GLN A 177 4.49 -9.00 -16.31
C GLN A 177 4.53 -10.21 -15.37
N ILE A 178 5.20 -11.29 -15.77
CA ILE A 178 5.37 -12.49 -14.91
C ILE A 178 6.12 -12.13 -13.63
N LEU A 179 7.27 -11.45 -13.76
CA LEU A 179 8.12 -11.06 -12.63
C LEU A 179 7.42 -10.10 -11.66
N LEU A 180 6.63 -9.15 -12.20
CA LEU A 180 5.80 -8.24 -11.41
C LEU A 180 4.70 -8.99 -10.67
N LYS A 181 3.97 -9.89 -11.35
CA LYS A 181 2.86 -10.62 -10.76
C LYS A 181 3.31 -11.50 -9.58
N GLU A 182 4.39 -12.25 -9.74
CA GLU A 182 4.91 -13.14 -8.68
C GLU A 182 5.39 -12.39 -7.42
N ASN A 183 5.72 -11.10 -7.55
CA ASN A 183 6.26 -10.31 -6.45
C ASN A 183 5.30 -9.26 -5.88
N THR A 184 4.08 -9.15 -6.42
CA THR A 184 3.08 -8.16 -5.98
C THR A 184 2.05 -8.71 -5.00
N GLU A 185 1.87 -10.03 -4.89
CA GLU A 185 0.86 -10.65 -4.03
C GLU A 185 1.29 -10.80 -2.55
N ILE A 186 0.32 -10.71 -1.62
CA ILE A 186 0.56 -10.95 -0.19
C ILE A 186 1.10 -12.36 0.01
N GLY A 187 2.28 -12.43 0.62
CA GLY A 187 3.08 -13.64 0.71
C GLY A 187 3.11 -14.21 2.12
N ASN A 188 4.21 -14.90 2.41
CA ASN A 188 4.64 -15.25 3.76
C ASN A 188 6.07 -14.76 4.02
N LYS A 189 6.58 -13.85 3.18
CA LYS A 189 7.98 -13.38 3.23
C LYS A 189 8.23 -12.64 4.54
N GLY A 190 7.26 -11.83 4.98
CA GLY A 190 7.34 -11.11 6.26
C GLY A 190 7.40 -12.06 7.45
N LEU A 191 6.74 -13.22 7.39
CA LEU A 191 6.74 -14.21 8.47
C LEU A 191 8.11 -14.84 8.73
N GLY A 192 9.02 -14.86 7.75
CA GLY A 192 10.40 -15.36 7.95
C GLY A 192 11.19 -14.58 9.01
N ARG A 193 10.73 -13.37 9.33
CA ARG A 193 11.28 -12.49 10.38
C ARG A 193 10.70 -12.79 11.77
N VAL A 194 9.66 -13.62 11.86
CA VAL A 194 9.04 -14.02 13.13
C VAL A 194 9.73 -15.25 13.70
N LYS A 195 10.23 -15.16 14.94
CA LYS A 195 10.90 -16.27 15.63
C LYS A 195 10.00 -17.01 16.60
N LYS A 196 9.04 -16.31 17.19
CA LYS A 196 8.11 -16.91 18.14
C LYS A 196 6.74 -16.28 18.02
N VAL A 197 5.72 -17.12 17.94
CA VAL A 197 4.31 -16.77 18.01
C VAL A 197 3.68 -17.57 19.14
N GLU A 198 2.79 -16.94 19.90
CA GLU A 198 1.95 -17.61 20.88
C GLU A 198 0.51 -17.11 20.74
N ARG A 199 -0.44 -18.02 20.49
CA ARG A 199 -1.88 -17.70 20.35
C ARG A 199 -2.17 -16.56 19.36
N GLY A 200 -1.42 -16.49 18.26
CA GLY A 200 -1.56 -15.45 17.23
C GLY A 200 -0.87 -14.12 17.57
N PHE A 201 -0.09 -14.04 18.65
CA PHE A 201 0.73 -12.89 18.99
C PHE A 201 2.21 -13.18 18.74
N ILE A 202 2.88 -12.29 18.02
CA ILE A 202 4.32 -12.26 17.81
C ILE A 202 4.99 -11.89 19.13
N LEU A 203 5.87 -12.77 19.60
CA LEU A 203 6.65 -12.58 20.82
C LEU A 203 8.13 -12.28 20.52
N SER A 204 8.64 -12.70 19.36
CA SER A 204 10.05 -12.52 19.00
C SER A 204 10.20 -12.25 17.50
N LEU A 205 10.95 -11.21 17.17
CA LEU A 205 11.23 -10.75 15.80
C LEU A 205 12.73 -10.61 15.53
N ILE A 206 13.13 -10.95 14.30
CA ILE A 206 14.41 -10.55 13.72
C ILE A 206 14.12 -9.75 12.46
N LEU A 207 14.33 -8.44 12.52
CA LEU A 207 14.21 -7.55 11.37
C LEU A 207 15.58 -7.38 10.72
N SER A 208 15.70 -7.75 9.45
CA SER A 208 16.92 -7.54 8.68
C SER A 208 16.67 -6.93 7.31
N ASP A 209 17.67 -6.18 6.86
CA ASP A 209 17.78 -5.60 5.51
C ASP A 209 16.60 -4.71 5.08
N LEU A 210 15.92 -4.11 6.07
CA LEU A 210 14.88 -3.12 5.86
C LEU A 210 15.50 -1.72 5.75
N ASN A 211 14.93 -0.89 4.87
CA ASN A 211 15.34 0.52 4.77
C ASN A 211 14.78 1.37 5.92
N GLU A 212 13.66 0.94 6.52
CA GLU A 212 13.03 1.58 7.68
C GLU A 212 12.27 0.53 8.52
N ILE A 213 11.96 0.87 9.77
CA ILE A 213 11.07 0.04 10.61
C ILE A 213 9.65 0.62 10.52
N PRO A 214 8.63 -0.19 10.19
CA PRO A 214 7.24 0.27 10.24
C PRO A 214 6.88 0.79 11.64
N SER A 215 6.26 1.98 11.71
CA SER A 215 5.80 2.56 12.99
C SER A 215 4.78 1.67 13.73
N SER A 216 4.07 0.80 12.99
CA SER A 216 3.18 -0.21 13.54
C SER A 216 3.88 -1.24 14.44
N ILE A 217 5.22 -1.33 14.42
CA ILE A 217 5.97 -2.12 15.41
C ILE A 217 5.60 -1.71 16.83
N CYS A 218 5.33 -0.42 17.07
CA CYS A 218 4.98 0.08 18.38
C CYS A 218 3.64 -0.50 18.88
N ASN A 219 2.80 -1.05 18.00
CA ASN A 219 1.52 -1.65 18.38
C ASN A 219 1.64 -3.11 18.85
N LEU A 220 2.83 -3.73 18.72
CA LEU A 220 3.08 -5.12 19.12
C LEU A 220 3.25 -5.26 20.64
N ARG A 221 2.16 -5.09 21.40
CA ARG A 221 2.18 -5.05 22.87
C ARG A 221 2.74 -6.31 23.55
N ASN A 222 2.69 -7.44 22.85
CA ASN A 222 3.16 -8.74 23.34
C ASN A 222 4.61 -9.05 22.93
N LEU A 223 5.24 -8.21 22.11
CA LEU A 223 6.62 -8.42 21.66
C LEU A 223 7.56 -8.41 22.87
N GLN A 224 8.33 -9.49 23.04
CA GLN A 224 9.25 -9.68 24.16
C GLN A 224 10.71 -9.52 23.73
N GLU A 225 11.01 -9.94 22.50
CA GLU A 225 12.36 -9.92 21.94
C GLU A 225 12.35 -9.29 20.55
N LEU A 226 13.25 -8.33 20.36
CA LEU A 226 13.43 -7.66 19.08
C LEU A 226 14.90 -7.61 18.73
N GLU A 227 15.28 -8.32 17.67
CA GLU A 227 16.58 -8.14 17.03
C GLU A 227 16.40 -7.34 15.74
N ILE A 228 17.24 -6.33 15.56
CA ILE A 228 17.29 -5.51 14.37
C ILE A 228 18.71 -5.54 13.83
N SER A 229 18.87 -5.99 12.59
CA SER A 229 20.17 -6.30 11.99
C SER A 229 20.31 -5.68 10.60
N ASN A 230 21.38 -4.94 10.33
CA ASN A 230 21.68 -4.38 8.98
C ASN A 230 20.61 -3.43 8.38
N CYS A 231 19.79 -2.74 9.18
CA CYS A 231 18.71 -1.88 8.65
C CYS A 231 19.13 -0.41 8.44
N LYS A 232 20.43 -0.06 8.61
CA LYS A 232 20.98 1.32 8.51
C LYS A 232 20.19 2.37 9.33
N ILE A 233 19.51 1.93 10.40
CA ILE A 233 18.58 2.78 11.15
C ILE A 233 19.35 3.86 11.92
N GLU A 234 19.14 5.11 11.52
CA GLU A 234 19.73 6.28 12.17
C GLU A 234 19.01 6.65 13.47
N ARG A 235 17.70 6.33 13.56
CA ARG A 235 16.87 6.61 14.74
C ARG A 235 15.88 5.47 14.98
N TYR A 236 15.78 5.01 16.22
CA TYR A 236 14.63 4.22 16.66
C TYR A 236 13.36 5.07 16.48
N PRO A 237 12.19 4.51 16.12
CA PRO A 237 10.95 5.29 16.08
C PRO A 237 10.77 6.01 17.42
N GLU A 238 10.86 7.34 17.43
CA GLU A 238 10.76 8.12 18.65
C GLU A 238 9.40 7.82 19.30
N LYS A 239 9.45 7.37 20.56
CA LYS A 239 8.29 6.97 21.36
C LYS A 239 7.52 5.77 20.76
N CYS A 240 7.98 4.55 21.08
CA CYS A 240 7.13 3.36 21.14
C CYS A 240 6.63 3.13 22.59
N PRO A 241 5.69 3.93 23.14
CA PRO A 241 5.22 3.77 24.52
C PRO A 241 4.51 2.43 24.76
N ASN A 242 4.13 1.73 23.69
CA ASN A 242 3.22 0.59 23.71
C ASN A 242 3.92 -0.78 23.65
N LEU A 243 5.26 -0.84 23.56
CA LEU A 243 6.02 -2.10 23.64
C LEU A 243 6.19 -2.58 25.10
N LEU A 244 5.06 -2.77 25.79
CA LEU A 244 4.99 -2.98 27.24
C LEU A 244 5.65 -4.29 27.70
N SER A 245 5.70 -5.30 26.83
CA SER A 245 6.24 -6.63 27.16
C SER A 245 7.70 -6.83 26.75
N LEU A 246 8.35 -5.80 26.19
CA LEU A 246 9.67 -5.92 25.59
C LEU A 246 10.75 -6.10 26.67
N LYS A 247 11.44 -7.22 26.63
CA LYS A 247 12.49 -7.61 27.60
C LYS A 247 13.89 -7.50 27.02
N LEU A 248 14.02 -7.71 25.71
CA LEU A 248 15.29 -7.77 25.02
C LEU A 248 15.21 -7.02 23.70
N VAL A 249 16.14 -6.08 23.51
CA VAL A 249 16.36 -5.42 22.23
C VAL A 249 17.83 -5.56 21.87
N LYS A 250 18.09 -6.08 20.67
CA LYS A 250 19.43 -6.21 20.10
C LYS A 250 19.49 -5.41 18.81
N PHE A 251 20.48 -4.54 18.71
CA PHE A 251 20.86 -3.90 17.46
C PHE A 251 22.19 -4.52 17.04
N LYS A 252 22.26 -4.96 15.78
CA LYS A 252 23.48 -5.52 15.20
C LYS A 252 23.74 -4.83 13.88
N ASN A 253 24.94 -4.31 13.70
CA ASN A 253 25.37 -3.66 12.46
C ASN A 253 24.42 -2.52 12.03
N ASN A 254 23.88 -1.75 12.98
CA ASN A 254 23.10 -0.54 12.67
C ASN A 254 23.91 0.73 12.94
N THR A 255 23.52 1.84 12.33
CA THR A 255 24.14 3.14 12.57
C THR A 255 23.89 3.64 13.99
N ILE A 256 22.74 3.30 14.60
CA ILE A 256 22.44 3.57 16.02
C ILE A 256 23.43 2.91 17.00
N ASP A 257 24.06 1.77 16.63
CA ASP A 257 25.10 1.14 17.46
C ASP A 257 26.22 2.15 17.70
N LYS A 258 26.67 2.86 16.66
CA LYS A 258 27.75 3.84 16.76
C LYS A 258 27.40 5.01 17.70
N PHE A 259 26.14 5.44 17.70
CA PHE A 259 25.68 6.54 18.55
C PHE A 259 25.63 6.12 20.03
N MET A 260 25.10 4.93 20.33
CA MET A 260 25.03 4.41 21.71
C MET A 260 26.43 4.07 22.27
N TYR A 261 27.35 3.58 21.43
CA TYR A 261 28.76 3.40 21.79
C TYR A 261 29.46 4.74 22.11
N SER A 262 29.20 5.82 21.35
CA SER A 262 29.80 7.14 21.65
C SER A 262 29.32 7.76 22.96
N GLN A 263 28.06 7.51 23.36
CA GLN A 263 27.50 8.03 24.62
C GLN A 263 27.95 7.26 25.87
N LYS A 264 28.27 5.95 25.74
CA LYS A 264 28.90 5.20 26.84
C LYS A 264 30.34 5.67 27.06
N LYS A 265 31.10 5.89 25.98
CA LYS A 265 32.49 6.34 26.06
C LYS A 265 32.66 7.75 26.62
N SER A 266 31.68 8.64 26.47
CA SER A 266 31.71 9.98 27.08
C SER A 266 31.41 9.94 28.58
N LYS A 267 30.54 9.03 29.05
CA LYS A 267 30.22 8.84 30.47
C LYS A 267 31.29 8.06 31.26
N GLU A 268 32.10 7.24 30.59
CA GLU A 268 33.23 6.54 31.22
C GLU A 268 34.51 7.39 31.32
N ASN A 269 34.55 8.54 30.62
CA ASN A 269 35.66 9.50 30.64
C ASN A 269 35.30 10.83 31.34
N SER A 270 34.20 10.87 32.10
CA SER A 270 33.79 11.99 32.98
C SER A 270 33.60 11.49 34.41
#